data_AF-A0A3C0ENF3-F1
#
_entry.id   AF-A0A3C0ENF3-F1
#
_cell.length_a   1.000
_cell.length_b   1.000
_cell.length_c   1.000
_cell.angle_alpha   90.00
_cell.angle_beta   90.00
_cell.angle_gamma   90.00
#
_symmetry.space_group_name_H-M   'P 1'
#
loop_
_entity.id
_entity.type
_entity.pdbx_description
1 polymer ?
#
loop_
_entity_poly.entity_id
_entity_poly.type
_entity_poly.pdbx_seq_one_letter_code
_entity_poly.pdbx_strand_id
1 'polypeptide(L)'
;MDQIMKSTNMMPHCRLTLSVCLLLLVSIFTGCDRQPQEAQANVKQDRKALEIQVQSDQVSDMPAKTDFTPSPRQENEFVELVAPVREPVQVVLSCPKVTQAPEIDGQGNDPVWTKAQVIQTLDFSSQRPIEITAVHDGVNVYMRVKYPDQAPSVTHKSWVWDAKNDFYKQGFDREDMFVIKWSMQGNDIDMALRHANPHTADIWFWKACRTNPMGYWDDKRHEMTAEHVQKSLEIKSANGSHAHLRRIGDKGKQAYSEVFPSEFNTQFVKRYVNEKPAGSRGDVSGKGVWKDGYWTIESKRLLQTGNEDDLQMQQGGQYLFGVACYEIAGTKIDLAYSQPLYRTGDVFDRIILVIE
;
A
#
# COMPACT_ATOMS: atom_id res chain seq x y z
N MET A 1 67.33 13.56 -50.85
CA MET A 1 66.46 12.56 -51.50
C MET A 1 65.08 12.74 -50.87
N ASP A 2 64.16 13.56 -51.34
CA ASP A 2 64.04 14.37 -52.55
C ASP A 2 63.40 15.74 -52.22
N GLN A 3 63.81 16.75 -52.98
CA GLN A 3 63.20 18.08 -53.06
C GLN A 3 62.06 18.07 -54.10
N ILE A 4 61.17 19.09 -54.05
CA ILE A 4 60.71 19.99 -55.15
C ILE A 4 59.37 20.62 -54.70
N MET A 5 59.31 21.90 -54.31
CA MET A 5 59.20 23.16 -55.07
C MET A 5 57.81 23.52 -55.64
N LYS A 6 57.24 24.62 -55.06
CA LYS A 6 56.55 25.80 -55.66
C LYS A 6 55.45 25.61 -56.73
N SER A 7 54.31 26.29 -56.54
CA SER A 7 53.95 27.49 -57.33
C SER A 7 52.67 28.21 -56.83
N THR A 8 52.65 29.52 -57.05
CA THR A 8 51.58 30.50 -56.85
C THR A 8 50.96 30.90 -58.19
N ASN A 9 49.63 31.04 -58.29
CA ASN A 9 48.89 32.25 -58.75
C ASN A 9 47.48 31.99 -59.33
N MET A 10 46.67 33.06 -59.23
CA MET A 10 45.49 33.47 -60.02
C MET A 10 44.08 33.28 -59.42
N MET A 11 43.48 34.41 -59.02
CA MET A 11 42.03 34.67 -59.02
C MET A 11 41.51 34.88 -60.47
N PRO A 12 40.19 34.75 -60.77
CA PRO A 12 39.25 35.88 -60.56
C PRO A 12 37.83 35.51 -60.07
N HIS A 13 37.24 36.50 -59.38
CA HIS A 13 35.83 36.88 -59.25
C HIS A 13 34.70 35.83 -59.32
N CYS A 14 33.96 35.72 -58.21
CA CYS A 14 32.49 35.75 -58.24
C CYS A 14 31.93 36.40 -56.96
N ARG A 15 31.01 37.36 -57.14
CA ARG A 15 30.27 38.04 -56.06
C ARG A 15 29.13 37.12 -55.58
N LEU A 16 28.87 37.03 -54.27
CA LEU A 16 27.61 37.48 -53.65
C LEU A 16 27.54 37.19 -52.13
N THR A 17 27.14 38.25 -51.40
CA THR A 17 26.36 38.31 -50.14
C THR A 17 26.93 37.80 -48.81
N LEU A 18 27.17 38.79 -47.94
CA LEU A 18 27.30 38.73 -46.49
C LEU A 18 26.08 38.08 -45.80
N SER A 19 26.33 37.27 -44.78
CA SER A 19 25.65 37.43 -43.50
C SER A 19 26.59 37.01 -42.37
N VAL A 20 26.91 37.97 -41.50
CA VAL A 20 27.82 37.83 -40.36
C VAL A 20 27.06 37.17 -39.22
N CYS A 21 27.57 36.02 -38.78
CA CYS A 21 27.21 35.37 -37.54
C CYS A 21 27.93 36.10 -36.39
N LEU A 22 27.18 36.69 -35.45
CA LEU A 22 27.73 37.23 -34.20
C LEU A 22 27.03 36.57 -33.01
N LEU A 23 27.86 35.94 -32.17
CA LEU A 23 27.51 35.32 -30.90
C LEU A 23 26.95 36.33 -29.89
N LEU A 24 25.95 35.89 -29.13
CA LEU A 24 25.80 36.26 -27.72
C LEU A 24 25.24 35.07 -26.94
N LEU A 25 26.09 34.56 -26.05
CA LEU A 25 25.83 33.51 -25.07
C LEU A 25 24.94 34.06 -23.94
N VAL A 26 23.81 33.40 -23.67
CA VAL A 26 23.23 33.30 -22.32
C VAL A 26 22.78 31.85 -22.14
N SER A 27 23.47 31.13 -21.26
CA SER A 27 23.13 29.78 -20.83
C SER A 27 22.03 29.85 -19.77
N ILE A 28 20.90 29.19 -20.01
CA ILE A 28 19.90 28.89 -18.98
C ILE A 28 19.75 27.38 -18.90
N PHE A 29 19.99 26.84 -17.71
CA PHE A 29 19.73 25.46 -17.30
C PHE A 29 18.26 25.09 -17.55
N THR A 30 18.01 24.02 -18.30
CA THR A 30 16.72 23.31 -18.29
C THR A 30 16.81 22.15 -17.30
N GLY A 31 16.41 22.42 -16.06
CA GLY A 31 15.94 21.40 -15.13
C GLY A 31 14.56 20.91 -15.57
N CYS A 32 14.40 19.60 -15.68
CA CYS A 32 13.17 18.94 -16.08
C CYS A 32 12.29 18.72 -14.83
N ASP A 33 11.42 19.69 -14.51
CA ASP A 33 10.34 19.55 -13.54
C ASP A 33 9.02 19.31 -14.30
N ARG A 34 8.45 18.10 -14.18
CA ARG A 34 7.07 17.81 -14.62
C ARG A 34 6.12 17.93 -13.43
N GLN A 35 5.31 18.98 -13.44
CA GLN A 35 4.07 19.07 -12.66
C GLN A 35 2.98 18.15 -13.26
N PRO A 36 2.07 17.57 -12.45
CA PRO A 36 1.00 16.74 -12.96
C PRO A 36 -0.22 17.59 -13.37
N GLN A 37 -0.43 17.76 -14.67
CA GLN A 37 -1.59 18.47 -15.23
C GLN A 37 -2.58 17.57 -16.00
N GLU A 38 -2.53 16.25 -15.81
CA GLU A 38 -3.37 15.29 -16.56
C GLU A 38 -4.41 14.57 -15.68
N ALA A 39 -5.25 15.34 -14.97
CA ALA A 39 -6.43 14.80 -14.28
C ALA A 39 -7.76 15.48 -14.68
N GLN A 40 -7.76 16.42 -15.63
CA GLN A 40 -8.96 17.21 -15.96
C GLN A 40 -9.53 17.01 -17.38
N ALA A 41 -8.93 16.18 -18.23
CA ALA A 41 -9.39 16.03 -19.61
C ALA A 41 -10.48 14.95 -19.84
N ASN A 42 -10.68 13.98 -18.94
CA ASN A 42 -11.61 12.86 -19.17
C ASN A 42 -12.98 12.96 -18.48
N VAL A 43 -13.33 14.10 -17.89
CA VAL A 43 -14.62 14.27 -17.19
C VAL A 43 -15.74 14.83 -18.09
N LYS A 44 -15.42 15.34 -19.29
CA LYS A 44 -16.41 16.00 -20.16
C LYS A 44 -16.94 15.17 -21.33
N GLN A 45 -16.35 14.01 -21.65
CA GLN A 45 -16.69 13.29 -22.88
C GLN A 45 -17.62 12.08 -22.72
N ASP A 46 -17.86 11.59 -21.50
CA ASP A 46 -18.79 10.49 -21.23
C ASP A 46 -20.19 10.93 -20.76
N ARG A 47 -20.51 12.24 -20.78
CA ARG A 47 -21.83 12.76 -20.38
C ARG A 47 -22.92 12.65 -21.47
N LYS A 48 -22.73 11.83 -22.50
CA LYS A 48 -23.71 11.74 -23.59
C LYS A 48 -23.91 10.34 -24.17
N ALA A 49 -24.16 9.36 -23.30
CA ALA A 49 -24.91 8.15 -23.64
C ALA A 49 -25.18 7.33 -22.37
N LEU A 50 -26.37 7.48 -21.78
CA LEU A 50 -27.11 6.48 -20.98
C LEU A 50 -28.23 7.22 -20.23
N GLU A 51 -29.28 7.58 -20.96
CA GLU A 51 -30.59 7.81 -20.36
C GLU A 51 -31.15 6.43 -19.96
N ILE A 52 -30.90 6.06 -18.71
CA ILE A 52 -31.67 5.03 -18.02
C ILE A 52 -32.24 5.72 -16.78
N GLN A 53 -33.57 5.64 -16.62
CA GLN A 53 -34.33 6.22 -15.52
C GLN A 53 -33.73 5.78 -14.17
N VAL A 54 -32.99 6.70 -13.53
CA VAL A 54 -32.59 6.55 -12.12
C VAL A 54 -33.71 7.15 -11.28
N GLN A 55 -34.44 6.25 -10.64
CA GLN A 55 -35.35 6.54 -9.54
C GLN A 55 -34.55 7.26 -8.45
N SER A 56 -35.04 8.43 -8.05
CA SER A 56 -34.44 9.26 -7.02
C SER A 56 -34.40 8.52 -5.69
N ASP A 57 -33.21 8.10 -5.25
CA ASP A 57 -33.01 7.66 -3.89
C ASP A 57 -31.63 8.09 -3.36
N GLN A 58 -31.70 8.84 -2.26
CA GLN A 58 -30.67 9.14 -1.25
C GLN A 58 -29.50 10.02 -1.68
N VAL A 59 -29.72 11.34 -1.61
CA VAL A 59 -28.66 12.30 -1.25
C VAL A 59 -28.23 11.92 0.17
N SER A 60 -27.00 11.45 0.36
CA SER A 60 -26.47 11.25 1.70
C SER A 60 -26.35 12.61 2.40
N ASP A 61 -27.11 12.80 3.47
CA ASP A 61 -26.99 13.98 4.33
C ASP A 61 -25.53 14.17 4.75
N MET A 62 -25.05 15.42 4.68
CA MET A 62 -23.75 15.76 5.26
C MET A 62 -23.73 15.34 6.73
N PRO A 63 -22.66 14.68 7.21
CA PRO A 63 -22.58 14.29 8.61
C PRO A 63 -22.72 15.54 9.48
N ALA A 64 -23.50 15.42 10.56
CA ALA A 64 -23.64 16.46 11.57
C ALA A 64 -22.27 17.02 11.98
N LYS A 65 -22.19 18.32 12.31
CA LYS A 65 -20.98 18.99 12.81
C LYS A 65 -20.41 18.18 13.97
N THR A 66 -19.40 17.38 13.68
CA THR A 66 -18.69 16.55 14.64
C THR A 66 -17.27 17.08 14.65
N ASP A 67 -16.80 17.48 15.83
CA ASP A 67 -15.43 17.93 16.02
C ASP A 67 -14.49 16.75 15.76
N PHE A 68 -13.99 16.67 14.54
CA PHE A 68 -13.03 15.67 14.09
C PHE A 68 -11.63 16.28 14.06
N THR A 69 -10.65 15.56 14.60
CA THR A 69 -9.25 15.96 14.56
C THR A 69 -8.43 14.81 13.96
N PRO A 70 -7.60 15.05 12.93
CA PRO A 70 -6.69 14.04 12.41
C PRO A 70 -5.72 13.54 13.48
N SER A 71 -5.35 12.25 13.39
CA SER A 71 -4.30 11.68 14.23
C SER A 71 -3.00 12.48 14.03
N PRO A 72 -2.36 12.94 15.12
CA PRO A 72 -1.10 13.66 14.99
C PRO A 72 0.00 12.70 14.53
N ARG A 73 1.10 13.27 14.03
CA ARG A 73 2.36 12.54 13.93
C ARG A 73 2.87 12.20 15.33
N GLN A 74 3.34 10.97 15.52
CA GLN A 74 3.95 10.56 16.78
C GLN A 74 5.30 11.28 16.98
N GLU A 75 5.64 11.61 18.23
CA GLU A 75 6.86 12.39 18.54
C GLU A 75 8.13 11.66 18.07
N ASN A 76 8.18 10.34 18.23
CA ASN A 76 9.30 9.50 17.82
C ASN A 76 8.96 8.64 16.60
N GLU A 77 8.16 9.18 15.69
CA GLU A 77 7.80 8.50 14.45
C GLU A 77 9.04 8.26 13.57
N PHE A 78 9.10 7.09 12.92
CA PHE A 78 10.21 6.73 12.04
C PHE A 78 10.30 7.66 10.83
N VAL A 79 11.48 8.23 10.59
CA VAL A 79 11.74 9.18 9.48
C VAL A 79 12.60 8.60 8.37
N GLU A 80 13.20 7.46 8.64
CA GLU A 80 14.07 6.71 7.74
C GLU A 80 13.86 5.21 7.95
N LEU A 81 14.32 4.41 6.99
CA LEU A 81 14.32 2.95 7.14
C LEU A 81 15.33 2.56 8.21
N VAL A 82 14.91 1.70 9.14
CA VAL A 82 15.79 1.16 10.17
C VAL A 82 16.60 0.02 9.58
N ALA A 83 17.92 0.08 9.74
CA ALA A 83 18.82 -0.97 9.26
C ALA A 83 18.48 -2.33 9.92
N PRO A 84 18.52 -3.45 9.17
CA PRO A 84 18.24 -4.77 9.73
C PRO A 84 19.11 -5.09 10.94
N VAL A 85 18.48 -5.49 12.04
CA VAL A 85 19.21 -5.92 13.25
C VAL A 85 19.71 -7.36 13.16
N ARG A 86 19.22 -8.11 12.16
CA ARG A 86 19.68 -9.45 11.80
C ARG A 86 19.38 -9.72 10.32
N GLU A 87 19.97 -10.79 9.79
CA GLU A 87 19.58 -11.30 8.49
C GLU A 87 18.15 -11.89 8.50
N PRO A 88 17.42 -11.81 7.37
CA PRO A 88 16.16 -12.52 7.20
C PRO A 88 16.31 -14.02 7.38
N VAL A 89 15.30 -14.65 7.98
CA VAL A 89 15.26 -16.10 8.20
C VAL A 89 13.97 -16.71 7.66
N GLN A 90 13.95 -18.03 7.59
CA GLN A 90 12.71 -18.78 7.43
C GLN A 90 12.17 -19.19 8.80
N VAL A 91 10.90 -18.90 9.06
CA VAL A 91 10.20 -19.23 10.30
C VAL A 91 9.00 -20.12 9.98
N VAL A 92 8.78 -21.18 10.77
CA VAL A 92 7.58 -22.01 10.67
C VAL A 92 6.57 -21.55 11.72
N LEU A 93 5.35 -21.24 11.28
CA LEU A 93 4.20 -20.97 12.12
C LEU A 93 3.28 -22.20 12.11
N SER A 94 3.31 -22.98 13.19
CA SER A 94 2.32 -24.05 13.41
C SER A 94 0.94 -23.43 13.65
N CYS A 95 -0.06 -24.02 12.99
CA CYS A 95 -1.46 -23.66 13.09
C CYS A 95 -2.22 -24.93 13.52
N PRO A 96 -2.33 -25.20 14.83
CA PRO A 96 -2.97 -26.39 15.34
C PRO A 96 -4.50 -26.28 15.28
N LYS A 97 -5.14 -27.45 15.21
CA LYS A 97 -6.61 -27.54 15.23
C LYS A 97 -7.17 -27.25 16.62
N VAL A 98 -8.24 -26.47 16.66
CA VAL A 98 -8.98 -26.12 17.87
C VAL A 98 -10.46 -26.45 17.72
N THR A 99 -11.11 -26.81 18.83
CA THR A 99 -12.55 -27.13 18.84
C THR A 99 -13.42 -25.91 19.14
N GLN A 100 -12.84 -24.87 19.75
CA GLN A 100 -13.48 -23.59 20.02
C GLN A 100 -12.71 -22.52 19.25
N ALA A 101 -13.42 -21.75 18.42
CA ALA A 101 -12.85 -20.61 17.70
C ALA A 101 -12.57 -19.44 18.66
N PRO A 102 -11.54 -18.62 18.40
CA PRO A 102 -11.38 -17.34 19.08
C PRO A 102 -12.50 -16.37 18.71
N GLU A 103 -12.80 -15.43 19.59
CA GLU A 103 -13.59 -14.25 19.25
C GLU A 103 -12.70 -13.25 18.52
N ILE A 104 -13.24 -12.59 17.49
CA ILE A 104 -12.47 -11.66 16.66
C ILE A 104 -12.77 -10.24 17.10
N ASP A 105 -12.27 -9.90 18.28
CA ASP A 105 -12.58 -8.65 18.98
C ASP A 105 -11.34 -7.74 19.18
N GLY A 106 -10.15 -8.25 18.85
CA GLY A 106 -8.87 -7.57 18.95
C GLY A 106 -8.28 -7.57 20.35
N GLN A 107 -8.89 -8.22 21.35
CA GLN A 107 -8.36 -8.30 22.71
C GLN A 107 -7.24 -9.34 22.82
N GLY A 108 -7.29 -10.41 22.03
CA GLY A 108 -6.24 -11.43 21.98
C GLY A 108 -6.06 -12.22 23.27
N ASN A 109 -7.02 -12.18 24.19
CA ASN A 109 -6.97 -12.84 25.50
C ASN A 109 -7.78 -14.16 25.55
N ASP A 110 -8.34 -14.61 24.43
CA ASP A 110 -9.01 -15.90 24.36
C ASP A 110 -8.08 -17.04 24.77
N PRO A 111 -8.54 -17.99 25.61
CA PRO A 111 -7.74 -19.14 26.03
C PRO A 111 -7.23 -20.01 24.88
N VAL A 112 -7.90 -19.99 23.72
CA VAL A 112 -7.50 -20.77 22.54
C VAL A 112 -6.11 -20.39 22.03
N TRP A 113 -5.70 -19.13 22.19
CA TRP A 113 -4.39 -18.66 21.73
C TRP A 113 -3.23 -19.33 22.45
N THR A 114 -3.43 -19.90 23.64
CA THR A 114 -2.38 -20.64 24.36
C THR A 114 -2.12 -22.03 23.78
N LYS A 115 -2.93 -22.48 22.80
CA LYS A 115 -2.76 -23.78 22.14
C LYS A 115 -1.74 -23.73 21.01
N ALA A 116 -1.38 -22.54 20.54
CA ALA A 116 -0.45 -22.34 19.44
C ALA A 116 0.84 -21.66 19.92
N GLN A 117 1.94 -21.97 19.24
CA GLN A 117 3.22 -21.32 19.49
C GLN A 117 3.18 -19.88 18.95
N VAL A 118 3.69 -18.95 19.74
CA VAL A 118 3.98 -17.59 19.27
C VAL A 118 5.30 -17.61 18.51
N ILE A 119 5.30 -17.11 17.28
CA ILE A 119 6.54 -16.80 16.55
C ILE A 119 6.84 -15.31 16.64
N GLN A 120 8.10 -14.95 16.46
CA GLN A 120 8.54 -13.56 16.34
C GLN A 120 9.18 -13.32 14.97
N THR A 121 8.83 -12.19 14.35
CA THR A 121 9.45 -11.65 13.13
C THR A 121 9.67 -10.15 13.31
N LEU A 122 10.21 -9.46 12.30
CA LEU A 122 10.44 -8.03 12.33
C LEU A 122 9.74 -7.37 11.14
N ASP A 123 9.22 -6.16 11.36
CA ASP A 123 8.80 -5.30 10.25
C ASP A 123 10.03 -4.88 9.42
N PHE A 124 9.94 -4.96 8.09
CA PHE A 124 11.05 -4.59 7.22
C PHE A 124 11.50 -3.13 7.42
N SER A 125 10.57 -2.18 7.46
CA SER A 125 10.90 -0.76 7.41
C SER A 125 11.37 -0.20 8.75
N SER A 126 10.78 -0.65 9.85
CA SER A 126 11.02 -0.13 11.20
C SER A 126 11.77 -1.08 12.13
N GLN A 127 11.94 -2.34 11.73
CA GLN A 127 12.51 -3.39 12.58
C GLN A 127 11.77 -3.60 13.91
N ARG A 128 10.52 -3.11 14.03
CA ARG A 128 9.70 -3.39 15.21
C ARG A 128 9.40 -4.89 15.28
N PRO A 129 9.44 -5.49 16.49
CA PRO A 129 9.09 -6.89 16.65
C PRO A 129 7.60 -7.09 16.41
N ILE A 130 7.27 -8.17 15.71
CA ILE A 130 5.91 -8.61 15.45
C ILE A 130 5.76 -10.02 15.99
N GLU A 131 4.79 -10.21 16.88
CA GLU A 131 4.37 -11.52 17.38
C GLU A 131 3.20 -12.03 16.55
N ILE A 132 3.26 -13.31 16.13
CA ILE A 132 2.20 -13.95 15.34
C ILE A 132 1.84 -15.29 15.97
N THR A 133 0.55 -15.58 16.02
CA THR A 133 -0.02 -16.87 16.45
C THR A 133 -1.13 -17.25 15.48
N ALA A 134 -1.32 -18.54 15.20
CA ALA A 134 -2.41 -19.01 14.33
C ALA A 134 -3.05 -20.30 14.88
N VAL A 135 -4.35 -20.47 14.62
CA VAL A 135 -5.11 -21.70 14.89
C VAL A 135 -6.15 -21.92 13.79
N HIS A 136 -6.70 -23.13 13.66
CA HIS A 136 -7.83 -23.39 12.74
C HIS A 136 -8.88 -24.27 13.39
N ASP A 137 -10.14 -24.14 12.97
CA ASP A 137 -11.24 -25.03 13.42
C ASP A 137 -11.54 -26.16 12.41
N GLY A 138 -10.76 -26.21 11.33
CA GLY A 138 -10.94 -27.12 10.19
C GLY A 138 -11.77 -26.55 9.04
N VAL A 139 -12.41 -25.38 9.24
CA VAL A 139 -13.14 -24.63 8.22
C VAL A 139 -12.53 -23.24 8.02
N ASN A 140 -12.11 -22.59 9.11
CA ASN A 140 -11.52 -21.27 9.14
C ASN A 140 -10.09 -21.33 9.67
N VAL A 141 -9.25 -20.44 9.16
CA VAL A 141 -7.98 -20.06 9.76
C VAL A 141 -8.16 -18.78 10.55
N TYR A 142 -7.50 -18.72 11.70
CA TYR A 142 -7.47 -17.58 12.60
C TYR A 142 -6.03 -17.17 12.84
N MET A 143 -5.77 -15.87 12.80
CA MET A 143 -4.45 -15.34 13.15
C MET A 143 -4.58 -14.22 14.16
N ARG A 144 -3.64 -14.17 15.09
CA ARG A 144 -3.45 -13.05 16.01
C ARG A 144 -2.07 -12.47 15.79
N VAL A 145 -2.02 -11.15 15.70
CA VAL A 145 -0.81 -10.36 15.52
C VAL A 145 -0.72 -9.36 16.66
N LYS A 146 0.50 -9.17 17.19
CA LYS A 146 0.77 -8.11 18.16
C LYS A 146 2.08 -7.40 17.83
N TYR A 147 2.07 -6.06 17.83
CA TYR A 147 3.28 -5.26 17.62
C TYR A 147 3.21 -3.95 18.42
N PRO A 148 4.37 -3.38 18.83
CA PRO A 148 4.40 -2.13 19.57
C PRO A 148 4.11 -0.94 18.64
N ASP A 149 3.34 0.02 19.15
CA ASP A 149 3.07 1.29 18.48
C ASP A 149 2.77 2.38 19.53
N GLN A 150 3.33 3.58 19.37
CA GLN A 150 3.28 4.60 20.42
C GLN A 150 1.90 5.25 20.54
N ALA A 151 1.14 5.28 19.44
CA ALA A 151 -0.22 5.78 19.44
C ALA A 151 -1.06 5.09 18.35
N PRO A 152 -2.38 4.97 18.53
CA PRO A 152 -3.26 4.50 17.47
C PRO A 152 -3.48 5.61 16.45
N SER A 153 -2.90 5.49 15.27
CA SER A 153 -3.20 6.38 14.14
C SER A 153 -4.45 5.87 13.42
N VAL A 154 -5.60 6.48 13.70
CA VAL A 154 -6.92 6.00 13.28
C VAL A 154 -7.61 6.92 12.27
N THR A 155 -6.84 7.77 11.58
CA THR A 155 -7.36 8.68 10.54
C THR A 155 -6.52 8.57 9.27
N HIS A 156 -7.12 8.87 8.11
CA HIS A 156 -6.42 8.73 6.84
C HIS A 156 -6.82 9.82 5.84
N LYS A 157 -5.83 10.59 5.36
CA LYS A 157 -5.98 11.58 4.30
C LYS A 157 -7.16 12.52 4.52
N SER A 158 -7.35 12.95 5.76
CA SER A 158 -8.42 13.84 6.17
C SER A 158 -8.43 15.12 5.34
N TRP A 159 -9.60 15.67 5.07
CA TRP A 159 -9.71 16.96 4.40
C TRP A 159 -9.37 18.08 5.39
N VAL A 160 -8.56 19.04 4.95
CA VAL A 160 -8.14 20.22 5.71
C VAL A 160 -8.63 21.46 4.98
N TRP A 161 -9.42 22.30 5.65
CA TRP A 161 -9.92 23.54 5.07
C TRP A 161 -8.77 24.53 4.85
N ASP A 162 -8.63 25.03 3.63
CA ASP A 162 -7.73 26.13 3.28
C ASP A 162 -8.54 27.43 3.17
N ALA A 163 -8.61 28.18 4.27
CA ALA A 163 -9.36 29.43 4.34
C ALA A 163 -8.85 30.52 3.38
N LYS A 164 -7.59 30.44 2.92
CA LYS A 164 -7.04 31.41 1.96
C LYS A 164 -7.59 31.17 0.56
N ASN A 165 -7.77 29.91 0.19
CA ASN A 165 -8.17 29.54 -1.17
C ASN A 165 -9.61 29.04 -1.27
N ASP A 166 -10.34 28.96 -0.14
CA ASP A 166 -11.76 28.60 -0.07
C ASP A 166 -12.06 27.19 -0.59
N PHE A 167 -11.20 26.21 -0.27
CA PHE A 167 -11.44 24.80 -0.60
C PHE A 167 -10.73 23.83 0.36
N TYR A 168 -11.13 22.56 0.36
CA TYR A 168 -10.45 21.51 1.13
C TYR A 168 -9.26 20.91 0.40
N LYS A 169 -8.13 20.82 1.09
CA LYS A 169 -6.93 20.09 0.65
C LYS A 169 -6.84 18.74 1.34
N GLN A 170 -6.20 17.77 0.69
CA GLN A 170 -5.88 16.50 1.33
C GLN A 170 -4.82 16.71 2.42
N GLY A 171 -5.11 16.24 3.62
CA GLY A 171 -4.19 16.15 4.73
C GLY A 171 -3.15 15.04 4.56
N PHE A 172 -2.17 15.10 5.44
CA PHE A 172 -1.03 14.18 5.44
C PHE A 172 -1.11 13.13 6.55
N ASP A 173 -2.21 13.09 7.31
CA ASP A 173 -2.47 12.04 8.28
C ASP A 173 -2.57 10.67 7.58
N ARG A 174 -1.92 9.69 8.19
CA ARG A 174 -1.88 8.29 7.79
C ARG A 174 -2.33 7.44 8.97
N GLU A 175 -2.95 6.32 8.63
CA GLU A 175 -3.47 5.37 9.60
C GLU A 175 -2.46 4.25 9.81
N ASP A 176 -2.53 3.58 10.95
CA ASP A 176 -1.79 2.35 11.20
C ASP A 176 -2.37 1.20 10.37
N MET A 177 -1.49 0.25 10.05
CA MET A 177 -1.77 -0.78 9.07
C MET A 177 -1.13 -2.09 9.47
N PHE A 178 -1.66 -3.16 8.90
CA PHE A 178 -0.96 -4.43 8.90
C PHE A 178 -1.30 -5.18 7.62
N VAL A 179 -0.26 -5.73 6.98
CA VAL A 179 -0.38 -6.46 5.73
C VAL A 179 0.12 -7.87 5.97
N ILE A 180 -0.66 -8.86 5.55
CA ILE A 180 -0.19 -10.23 5.33
C ILE A 180 -0.16 -10.44 3.82
N LYS A 181 0.99 -10.84 3.31
CA LYS A 181 1.22 -11.12 1.88
C LYS A 181 1.47 -12.60 1.69
N TRP A 182 0.49 -13.31 1.17
CA TRP A 182 0.51 -14.75 0.90
C TRP A 182 1.00 -15.03 -0.51
N SER A 183 1.81 -16.07 -0.67
CA SER A 183 2.15 -16.58 -2.00
C SER A 183 0.96 -17.29 -2.62
N MET A 184 0.66 -16.99 -3.89
CA MET A 184 -0.29 -17.77 -4.69
C MET A 184 0.40 -18.77 -5.63
N GLN A 185 1.72 -18.95 -5.51
CA GLN A 185 2.53 -19.73 -6.47
C GLN A 185 3.45 -20.75 -5.79
N GLY A 186 3.14 -21.16 -4.56
CA GLY A 186 3.93 -22.11 -3.78
C GLY A 186 4.95 -21.46 -2.84
N ASN A 187 5.79 -22.27 -2.21
CA ASN A 187 6.57 -21.84 -1.04
C ASN A 187 8.02 -21.44 -1.35
N ASP A 188 8.47 -21.69 -2.59
CA ASP A 188 9.87 -21.45 -3.00
C ASP A 188 10.05 -20.12 -3.77
N ILE A 189 9.06 -19.24 -3.71
CA ILE A 189 9.10 -17.93 -4.41
C ILE A 189 9.60 -16.82 -3.50
N ASP A 190 10.25 -15.83 -4.09
CA ASP A 190 10.66 -14.61 -3.40
C ASP A 190 9.65 -13.46 -3.59
N MET A 191 8.95 -13.14 -2.50
CA MET A 191 7.87 -12.16 -2.50
C MET A 191 8.33 -10.75 -2.13
N ALA A 192 9.61 -10.53 -1.84
CA ALA A 192 10.13 -9.23 -1.52
C ALA A 192 10.05 -8.29 -2.74
N LEU A 193 9.41 -7.13 -2.59
CA LEU A 193 9.32 -6.15 -3.67
C LEU A 193 10.72 -5.67 -4.09
N ARG A 194 11.62 -5.47 -3.12
CA ARG A 194 12.98 -4.95 -3.36
C ARG A 194 13.84 -5.82 -4.28
N HIS A 195 13.50 -7.08 -4.50
CA HIS A 195 14.22 -7.97 -5.43
C HIS A 195 13.61 -7.99 -6.84
N ALA A 196 12.42 -7.39 -7.01
CA ALA A 196 11.74 -7.26 -8.30
C ALA A 196 11.53 -8.60 -9.03
N ASN A 197 11.25 -9.67 -8.28
CA ASN A 197 10.96 -10.98 -8.85
C ASN A 197 9.48 -11.09 -9.21
N PRO A 198 9.09 -11.52 -10.43
CA PRO A 198 7.69 -11.71 -10.78
C PRO A 198 6.99 -12.75 -9.89
N HIS A 199 5.80 -12.42 -9.39
CA HIS A 199 4.97 -13.31 -8.59
C HIS A 199 3.54 -12.79 -8.43
N THR A 200 2.62 -13.66 -8.03
CA THR A 200 1.26 -13.29 -7.59
C THR A 200 1.10 -13.57 -6.11
N ALA A 201 0.46 -12.63 -5.41
CA ALA A 201 0.20 -12.73 -3.99
C ALA A 201 -1.23 -12.31 -3.64
N ASP A 202 -1.80 -13.03 -2.68
CA ASP A 202 -3.04 -12.69 -1.97
C ASP A 202 -2.66 -11.82 -0.76
N ILE A 203 -3.41 -10.74 -0.52
CA ILE A 203 -3.05 -9.63 0.35
C ILE A 203 -4.19 -9.32 1.32
N TRP A 204 -4.03 -9.77 2.56
CA TRP A 204 -4.94 -9.36 3.63
C TRP A 204 -4.45 -8.06 4.22
N PHE A 205 -5.30 -7.04 4.17
CA PHE A 205 -4.85 -5.69 4.44
C PHE A 205 -5.71 -4.94 5.45
N TRP A 206 -5.31 -5.02 6.71
CA TRP A 206 -5.89 -4.29 7.83
C TRP A 206 -5.51 -2.81 7.83
N LYS A 207 -6.49 -1.95 8.15
CA LYS A 207 -6.39 -0.50 8.12
C LYS A 207 -7.15 0.08 9.31
N ALA A 208 -6.46 0.78 10.20
CA ALA A 208 -7.01 1.23 11.47
C ALA A 208 -8.22 2.18 11.32
N CYS A 209 -8.22 3.05 10.31
CA CYS A 209 -9.33 3.94 9.97
C CYS A 209 -10.32 3.29 9.01
N ARG A 210 -9.84 2.64 7.94
CA ARG A 210 -10.69 2.30 6.79
C ARG A 210 -11.41 0.96 6.90
N THR A 211 -10.86 -0.02 7.59
CA THR A 211 -11.45 -1.38 7.64
C THR A 211 -11.75 -1.85 9.07
N ASN A 212 -10.89 -1.49 10.03
CA ASN A 212 -11.05 -1.89 11.43
C ASN A 212 -12.39 -1.50 12.09
N PRO A 213 -12.99 -0.33 11.80
CA PRO A 213 -14.29 0.02 12.39
C PRO A 213 -15.42 -0.94 11.97
N MET A 214 -15.31 -1.54 10.78
CA MET A 214 -16.33 -2.47 10.26
C MET A 214 -16.08 -3.92 10.65
N GLY A 215 -14.94 -4.24 11.27
CA GLY A 215 -14.59 -5.61 11.62
C GLY A 215 -14.09 -6.45 10.44
N TYR A 216 -13.41 -5.82 9.47
CA TYR A 216 -12.88 -6.49 8.28
C TYR A 216 -11.44 -6.07 7.98
N TRP A 217 -10.79 -6.89 7.16
CA TRP A 217 -9.60 -6.53 6.40
C TRP A 217 -10.03 -6.33 4.94
N ASP A 218 -9.29 -5.53 4.19
CA ASP A 218 -9.52 -5.37 2.75
C ASP A 218 -8.79 -6.51 2.06
N ASP A 219 -9.51 -7.35 1.33
CA ASP A 219 -8.92 -8.47 0.58
C ASP A 219 -8.50 -8.04 -0.82
N LYS A 220 -7.28 -8.41 -1.21
CA LYS A 220 -6.63 -7.88 -2.39
C LYS A 220 -5.66 -8.87 -3.02
N ARG A 221 -5.25 -8.50 -4.23
CA ARG A 221 -4.19 -9.14 -4.99
C ARG A 221 -3.06 -8.19 -5.32
N HIS A 222 -1.83 -8.66 -5.17
CA HIS A 222 -0.66 -8.10 -5.83
C HIS A 222 -0.20 -8.99 -6.97
N GLU A 223 0.15 -8.37 -8.09
CA GLU A 223 0.81 -9.01 -9.20
C GLU A 223 2.10 -8.25 -9.49
N MET A 224 3.23 -8.92 -9.35
CA MET A 224 4.52 -8.45 -9.82
C MET A 224 4.75 -9.07 -11.20
N THR A 225 4.77 -8.24 -12.25
CA THR A 225 4.94 -8.69 -13.63
C THR A 225 6.31 -8.24 -14.17
N ALA A 226 6.93 -9.05 -15.03
CA ALA A 226 8.17 -8.64 -15.69
C ALA A 226 7.92 -7.42 -16.59
N GLU A 227 6.89 -7.52 -17.44
CA GLU A 227 6.48 -6.45 -18.35
C GLU A 227 5.57 -5.42 -17.69
N HIS A 228 5.62 -4.20 -18.21
CA HIS A 228 4.70 -3.14 -17.79
C HIS A 228 3.26 -3.51 -18.13
N VAL A 229 2.37 -3.35 -17.15
CA VAL A 229 0.91 -3.46 -17.33
C VAL A 229 0.23 -2.17 -16.87
N GLN A 230 -0.97 -1.90 -17.38
CA GLN A 230 -1.70 -0.68 -17.02
C GLN A 230 -1.87 -0.56 -15.50
N LYS A 231 -1.61 0.65 -14.96
CA LYS A 231 -1.66 0.99 -13.53
C LYS A 231 -0.65 0.23 -12.66
N SER A 232 0.36 -0.39 -13.25
CA SER A 232 1.50 -0.91 -12.49
C SER A 232 2.47 0.19 -12.10
N LEU A 233 3.20 -0.04 -11.02
CA LEU A 233 4.33 0.78 -10.58
C LEU A 233 5.62 0.02 -10.90
N GLU A 234 6.56 0.66 -11.60
CA GLU A 234 7.89 0.10 -11.81
C GLU A 234 8.64 -0.01 -10.46
N ILE A 235 9.13 -1.20 -10.16
CA ILE A 235 9.95 -1.53 -8.99
C ILE A 235 11.35 -1.86 -9.48
N LYS A 236 12.35 -1.16 -8.95
CA LYS A 236 13.77 -1.36 -9.28
C LYS A 236 14.49 -1.97 -8.09
N SER A 237 15.18 -3.07 -8.32
CA SER A 237 16.05 -3.67 -7.32
C SER A 237 17.42 -2.98 -7.30
N ALA A 238 18.18 -3.21 -6.24
CA ALA A 238 19.55 -2.72 -6.12
C ALA A 238 20.51 -3.35 -7.14
N ASN A 239 20.22 -4.54 -7.67
CA ASN A 239 21.06 -5.22 -8.65
C ASN A 239 20.78 -4.81 -10.12
N GLY A 240 19.82 -3.89 -10.32
CA GLY A 240 19.42 -3.39 -11.64
C GLY A 240 18.27 -4.17 -12.29
N SER A 241 17.84 -5.29 -11.72
CA SER A 241 16.57 -5.93 -12.13
C SER A 241 15.39 -5.00 -11.86
N HIS A 242 14.35 -5.13 -12.67
CA HIS A 242 13.11 -4.40 -12.48
C HIS A 242 11.91 -5.27 -12.81
N ALA A 243 10.77 -4.91 -12.22
CA ALA A 243 9.48 -5.51 -12.45
C ALA A 243 8.39 -4.47 -12.19
N HIS A 244 7.14 -4.85 -12.35
CA HIS A 244 6.00 -3.95 -12.34
C HIS A 244 4.95 -4.45 -11.35
N LEU A 245 4.73 -3.70 -10.28
CA LEU A 245 3.76 -4.03 -9.24
C LEU A 245 2.38 -3.48 -9.62
N ARG A 246 1.43 -4.36 -9.90
CA ARG A 246 0.01 -4.04 -10.00
C ARG A 246 -0.69 -4.44 -8.70
N ARG A 247 -1.51 -3.53 -8.16
CA ARG A 247 -2.28 -3.75 -6.93
C ARG A 247 -3.76 -3.69 -7.26
N ILE A 248 -4.41 -4.83 -7.10
CA ILE A 248 -5.78 -5.08 -7.52
C ILE A 248 -6.54 -5.41 -6.26
N GLY A 249 -7.76 -4.94 -6.14
CA GLY A 249 -8.59 -5.45 -5.06
C GLY A 249 -9.59 -6.45 -5.62
N ASP A 250 -9.96 -7.38 -4.77
CA ASP A 250 -10.72 -8.55 -5.17
C ASP A 250 -12.15 -8.19 -5.54
N LYS A 251 -12.87 -9.16 -6.10
CA LYS A 251 -14.22 -8.92 -6.57
C LYS A 251 -15.12 -8.48 -5.42
N GLY A 252 -15.85 -7.38 -5.64
CA GLY A 252 -16.83 -6.86 -4.69
C GLY A 252 -16.53 -5.44 -4.22
N LYS A 253 -17.03 -5.09 -3.03
CA LYS A 253 -16.97 -3.73 -2.47
C LYS A 253 -16.03 -3.68 -1.27
N GLN A 254 -15.18 -2.66 -1.23
CA GLN A 254 -14.31 -2.39 -0.07
C GLN A 254 -15.12 -1.85 1.12
N ALA A 255 -14.53 -1.85 2.31
CA ALA A 255 -15.21 -1.47 3.56
C ALA A 255 -15.37 0.05 3.78
N TYR A 256 -15.30 0.86 2.72
CA TYR A 256 -15.35 2.32 2.81
C TYR A 256 -15.65 3.00 1.47
N SER A 257 -16.22 4.20 1.55
CA SER A 257 -16.38 5.15 0.44
C SER A 257 -15.66 6.47 0.74
N GLU A 258 -15.43 7.27 -0.30
CA GLU A 258 -14.83 8.61 -0.16
C GLU A 258 -15.91 9.68 -0.14
N VAL A 259 -15.78 10.63 0.79
CA VAL A 259 -16.57 11.85 0.87
C VAL A 259 -15.74 13.01 0.34
N PHE A 260 -16.34 13.87 -0.47
CA PHE A 260 -15.71 15.06 -1.05
C PHE A 260 -16.50 16.31 -0.64
N PRO A 261 -16.09 17.01 0.42
CA PRO A 261 -16.76 18.23 0.83
C PRO A 261 -16.49 19.36 -0.17
N SER A 262 -17.55 20.03 -0.61
CA SER A 262 -17.47 21.16 -1.56
C SER A 262 -17.54 22.53 -0.88
N GLU A 263 -18.04 22.60 0.36
CA GLU A 263 -18.27 23.83 1.10
C GLU A 263 -17.70 23.71 2.51
N PHE A 264 -17.27 24.84 3.08
CA PHE A 264 -16.79 24.87 4.46
C PHE A 264 -17.82 24.27 5.43
N ASN A 265 -17.36 23.41 6.32
CA ASN A 265 -18.15 22.82 7.38
C ASN A 265 -17.40 22.95 8.72
N THR A 266 -16.19 22.39 8.77
CA THR A 266 -15.27 22.42 9.91
C THR A 266 -13.82 22.51 9.39
N GLN A 267 -12.85 22.77 10.28
CA GLN A 267 -11.43 22.81 9.90
C GLN A 267 -10.95 21.48 9.30
N PHE A 268 -11.46 20.36 9.82
CA PHE A 268 -11.11 19.02 9.38
C PHE A 268 -12.34 18.16 9.12
N VAL A 269 -12.35 17.43 8.01
CA VAL A 269 -13.43 16.50 7.65
C VAL A 269 -12.82 15.13 7.33
N LYS A 270 -13.45 14.05 7.82
CA LYS A 270 -13.06 12.69 7.46
C LYS A 270 -13.20 12.50 5.96
N ARG A 271 -12.18 11.93 5.31
CA ARG A 271 -12.28 11.58 3.90
C ARG A 271 -13.05 10.29 3.66
N TYR A 272 -13.02 9.37 4.60
CA TYR A 272 -13.59 8.03 4.44
C TYR A 272 -14.79 7.82 5.36
N VAL A 273 -15.85 7.27 4.80
CA VAL A 273 -16.99 6.73 5.55
C VAL A 273 -16.91 5.21 5.47
N ASN A 274 -17.00 4.55 6.63
CA ASN A 274 -16.93 3.11 6.72
C ASN A 274 -18.26 2.48 6.27
N GLU A 275 -18.16 1.38 5.52
CA GLU A 275 -19.29 0.65 4.95
C GLU A 275 -19.04 -0.85 5.06
N LYS A 276 -20.11 -1.66 5.08
CA LYS A 276 -19.94 -3.12 5.08
C LYS A 276 -19.37 -3.57 3.72
N PRO A 277 -18.23 -4.27 3.67
CA PRO A 277 -17.72 -4.81 2.41
C PRO A 277 -18.64 -5.92 1.88
N ALA A 278 -18.46 -6.29 0.62
CA ALA A 278 -19.24 -7.36 -0.03
C ALA A 278 -18.37 -8.13 -1.03
N GLY A 279 -18.72 -9.40 -1.28
CA GLY A 279 -17.96 -10.30 -2.17
C GLY A 279 -16.62 -10.71 -1.58
N SER A 280 -15.74 -11.28 -2.43
CA SER A 280 -14.39 -11.74 -2.10
C SER A 280 -13.59 -10.69 -1.33
N ARG A 281 -13.76 -9.41 -1.70
CA ARG A 281 -13.15 -8.24 -1.05
C ARG A 281 -13.31 -8.18 0.48
N GLY A 282 -14.33 -8.85 1.03
CA GLY A 282 -14.68 -8.87 2.44
C GLY A 282 -14.54 -10.25 3.11
N ASP A 283 -13.84 -11.22 2.49
CA ASP A 283 -13.74 -12.58 3.02
C ASP A 283 -12.95 -12.69 4.33
N VAL A 284 -12.10 -11.69 4.59
CA VAL A 284 -11.31 -11.61 5.82
C VAL A 284 -12.01 -10.72 6.84
N SER A 285 -12.64 -11.36 7.84
CA SER A 285 -13.13 -10.66 9.03
C SER A 285 -11.95 -10.35 9.95
N GLY A 286 -11.99 -9.25 10.69
CA GLY A 286 -10.92 -8.96 11.63
C GLY A 286 -11.08 -7.67 12.42
N LYS A 287 -10.46 -7.66 13.60
CA LYS A 287 -10.54 -6.55 14.53
C LYS A 287 -9.18 -6.30 15.17
N GLY A 288 -8.84 -5.03 15.31
CA GLY A 288 -7.65 -4.57 16.01
C GLY A 288 -8.02 -3.61 17.14
N VAL A 289 -7.37 -3.79 18.28
CA VAL A 289 -7.44 -2.89 19.44
C VAL A 289 -6.03 -2.44 19.78
N TRP A 290 -5.86 -1.12 19.90
CA TRP A 290 -4.67 -0.55 20.47
C TRP A 290 -4.86 -0.37 21.96
N LYS A 291 -3.95 -0.90 22.75
CA LYS A 291 -3.97 -0.79 24.21
C LYS A 291 -2.56 -0.92 24.76
N ASP A 292 -2.23 -0.07 25.73
CA ASP A 292 -0.97 -0.10 26.48
C ASP A 292 0.29 -0.11 25.58
N GLY A 293 0.27 0.64 24.47
CA GLY A 293 1.41 0.76 23.55
C GLY A 293 1.53 -0.37 22.51
N TYR A 294 0.49 -1.18 22.34
CA TYR A 294 0.47 -2.28 21.37
C TYR A 294 -0.82 -2.29 20.57
N TRP A 295 -0.69 -2.57 19.27
CA TRP A 295 -1.80 -3.14 18.50
C TRP A 295 -1.86 -4.64 18.75
N THR A 296 -3.06 -5.13 19.05
CA THR A 296 -3.43 -6.55 18.94
C THR A 296 -4.49 -6.66 17.86
N ILE A 297 -4.24 -7.48 16.85
CA ILE A 297 -5.11 -7.62 15.67
C ILE A 297 -5.42 -9.09 15.45
N GLU A 298 -6.69 -9.40 15.29
CA GLU A 298 -7.17 -10.74 14.98
C GLU A 298 -7.83 -10.77 13.60
N SER A 299 -7.67 -11.89 12.92
CA SER A 299 -8.32 -12.16 11.64
C SER A 299 -8.93 -13.56 11.61
N LYS A 300 -9.97 -13.68 10.79
CA LYS A 300 -10.65 -14.93 10.44
C LYS A 300 -10.92 -14.94 8.95
N ARG A 301 -10.60 -16.05 8.30
CA ARG A 301 -10.99 -16.34 6.92
C ARG A 301 -11.34 -17.82 6.79
N LEU A 302 -12.25 -18.17 5.88
CA LEU A 302 -12.38 -19.55 5.42
C LEU A 302 -11.03 -20.07 4.88
N LEU A 303 -10.77 -21.35 5.10
CA LEU A 303 -9.66 -22.06 4.45
C LEU A 303 -9.90 -22.14 2.94
N GLN A 304 -11.13 -22.46 2.55
CA GLN A 304 -11.58 -22.55 1.16
C GLN A 304 -12.66 -21.49 0.92
N THR A 305 -12.33 -20.40 0.24
CA THR A 305 -13.31 -19.36 -0.14
C THR A 305 -14.01 -19.70 -1.45
N GLY A 306 -13.36 -20.48 -2.31
CA GLY A 306 -13.85 -20.78 -3.66
C GLY A 306 -13.66 -19.65 -4.67
N ASN A 307 -13.02 -18.54 -4.28
CA ASN A 307 -12.71 -17.42 -5.16
C ASN A 307 -11.32 -17.59 -5.80
N GLU A 308 -11.22 -17.34 -7.12
CA GLU A 308 -9.97 -17.46 -7.88
C GLU A 308 -8.96 -16.33 -7.58
N ASP A 309 -9.45 -15.26 -6.98
CA ASP A 309 -8.67 -14.13 -6.50
C ASP A 309 -7.83 -14.47 -5.27
N ASP A 310 -8.25 -15.47 -4.48
CA ASP A 310 -7.66 -15.78 -3.18
C ASP A 310 -6.80 -17.05 -3.16
N LEU A 311 -5.91 -17.14 -2.18
CA LEU A 311 -5.18 -18.38 -1.88
C LEU A 311 -6.13 -19.42 -1.25
N GLN A 312 -6.32 -20.57 -1.90
CA GLN A 312 -7.08 -21.68 -1.32
C GLN A 312 -6.20 -22.50 -0.35
N MET A 313 -6.65 -22.65 0.90
CA MET A 313 -5.93 -23.34 1.97
C MET A 313 -6.63 -24.64 2.41
N GLN A 314 -5.88 -25.61 2.91
CA GLN A 314 -6.41 -26.88 3.40
C GLN A 314 -5.59 -27.41 4.58
N GLN A 315 -6.21 -28.26 5.39
CA GLN A 315 -5.52 -28.99 6.47
C GLN A 315 -4.39 -29.85 5.88
N GLY A 316 -3.28 -29.96 6.62
CA GLY A 316 -2.03 -30.58 6.16
C GLY A 316 -1.21 -29.73 5.16
N GLY A 317 -1.70 -28.54 4.78
CA GLY A 317 -1.06 -27.65 3.82
C GLY A 317 0.03 -26.76 4.43
N GLN A 318 0.94 -26.29 3.58
CA GLN A 318 1.98 -25.33 3.94
C GLN A 318 1.91 -24.11 3.02
N TYR A 319 1.95 -22.91 3.60
CA TYR A 319 1.70 -21.66 2.88
C TYR A 319 2.71 -20.59 3.25
N LEU A 320 3.48 -20.14 2.27
CA LEU A 320 4.41 -19.02 2.42
C LEU A 320 3.65 -17.70 2.53
N PHE A 321 4.02 -16.91 3.54
CA PHE A 321 3.63 -15.51 3.67
C PHE A 321 4.76 -14.64 4.21
N GLY A 322 4.55 -13.34 4.10
CA GLY A 322 5.32 -12.30 4.79
C GLY A 322 4.39 -11.25 5.38
N VAL A 323 4.92 -10.39 6.24
CA VAL A 323 4.13 -9.34 6.91
C VAL A 323 4.81 -7.99 6.86
N ALA A 324 4.03 -6.92 7.04
CA ALA A 324 4.53 -5.56 7.20
C ALA A 324 3.55 -4.70 8.03
N CYS A 325 4.08 -3.78 8.82
CA CYS A 325 3.30 -2.75 9.54
C CYS A 325 3.02 -1.51 8.66
N TYR A 326 3.64 -1.43 7.48
CA TYR A 326 3.39 -0.41 6.48
C TYR A 326 2.94 -1.04 5.16
N GLU A 327 2.29 -0.24 4.29
CA GLU A 327 1.80 -0.74 3.01
C GLU A 327 2.95 -1.26 2.14
N ILE A 328 2.81 -2.49 1.63
CA ILE A 328 3.72 -3.10 0.66
C ILE A 328 3.42 -2.51 -0.72
N ALA A 329 3.95 -1.31 -0.97
CA ALA A 329 3.56 -0.47 -2.11
C ALA A 329 4.71 -0.09 -3.05
N GLY A 330 5.96 -0.34 -2.66
CA GLY A 330 7.14 -0.06 -3.47
C GLY A 330 7.44 1.42 -3.66
N THR A 331 6.96 2.30 -2.78
CA THR A 331 7.27 3.74 -2.85
C THR A 331 8.24 4.18 -1.78
N LYS A 332 8.75 5.40 -1.94
CA LYS A 332 9.75 6.01 -1.05
C LYS A 332 9.10 6.65 0.17
N ILE A 333 9.93 6.97 1.15
CA ILE A 333 9.60 7.75 2.34
C ILE A 333 9.00 9.10 1.92
N ASP A 334 7.99 9.57 2.66
CA ASP A 334 7.41 10.90 2.51
C ASP A 334 7.33 11.61 3.87
N LEU A 335 8.28 12.52 4.12
CA LEU A 335 8.39 13.22 5.41
C LEU A 335 7.20 14.14 5.74
N ALA A 336 6.35 14.45 4.75
CA ALA A 336 5.14 15.22 5.00
C ALA A 336 4.07 14.39 5.72
N TYR A 337 4.10 13.06 5.60
CA TYR A 337 3.10 12.19 6.22
C TYR A 337 3.25 12.16 7.73
N SER A 338 2.12 11.99 8.43
CA SER A 338 2.14 11.72 9.87
C SER A 338 2.87 10.42 10.19
N GLN A 339 2.93 9.50 9.23
CA GLN A 339 3.78 8.30 9.22
C GLN A 339 4.65 8.31 7.95
N PRO A 340 5.91 8.76 8.01
CA PRO A 340 6.77 8.86 6.84
C PRO A 340 7.02 7.54 6.10
N LEU A 341 6.91 6.40 6.81
CA LEU A 341 7.12 5.06 6.28
C LEU A 341 5.86 4.39 5.69
N TYR A 342 4.69 5.06 5.68
CA TYR A 342 3.37 4.50 5.33
C TYR A 342 3.30 3.56 4.10
N ARG A 343 4.18 3.72 3.10
CA ARG A 343 4.22 2.90 1.86
C ARG A 343 5.58 2.26 1.56
N THR A 344 6.43 2.14 2.57
CA THR A 344 7.78 1.57 2.44
C THR A 344 7.87 0.12 2.88
N GLY A 345 6.73 -0.50 3.24
CA GLY A 345 6.68 -1.87 3.72
C GLY A 345 7.19 -2.87 2.67
N ASP A 346 7.78 -3.96 3.15
CA ASP A 346 8.19 -5.10 2.36
C ASP A 346 8.23 -6.36 3.25
N VAL A 347 8.38 -7.53 2.64
CA VAL A 347 8.56 -8.79 3.38
C VAL A 347 9.97 -8.85 3.96
N PHE A 348 10.08 -8.97 5.28
CA PHE A 348 11.36 -9.19 5.95
C PHE A 348 11.74 -10.68 5.97
N ASP A 349 11.12 -11.46 6.86
CA ASP A 349 11.30 -12.91 6.95
C ASP A 349 10.38 -13.68 6.00
N ARG A 350 10.75 -14.93 5.73
CA ARG A 350 9.91 -15.90 5.04
C ARG A 350 9.18 -16.72 6.09
N ILE A 351 7.85 -16.66 6.12
CA ILE A 351 7.07 -17.37 7.13
C ILE A 351 6.25 -18.45 6.45
N ILE A 352 6.38 -19.70 6.91
CA ILE A 352 5.61 -20.83 6.41
C ILE A 352 4.53 -21.15 7.45
N LEU A 353 3.27 -20.88 7.12
CA LEU A 353 2.13 -21.39 7.88
C LEU A 353 2.00 -22.89 7.61
N VAL A 354 1.91 -23.71 8.66
CA VAL A 354 1.62 -25.15 8.57
C VAL A 354 0.29 -25.40 9.24
N ILE A 355 -0.72 -25.78 8.47
CA ILE A 355 -2.05 -26.11 8.98
C ILE A 355 -2.08 -27.60 9.32
N GLU A 356 -2.30 -27.94 10.58
CA GLU A 356 -2.15 -29.31 11.09
C GLU A 356 -3.33 -30.26 10.77
#